data_AF-A0A8B5XW35-F1
#
_entry.id   AF-A0A8B5XW35-F1
#
_cell.length_a   1.000
_cell.length_b   1.000
_cell.length_c   1.000
_cell.angle_alpha   90.00
_cell.angle_beta   90.00
_cell.angle_gamma   90.00
#
_symmetry.space_group_name_H-M   'P 1'
#
loop_
_entity.id
_entity.type
_entity.pdbx_description
1 polymer ?
#
loop_
_entity_poly.entity_id
_entity_poly.type
_entity_poly.pdbx_seq_one_letter_code
_entity_poly.pdbx_strand_id
1 'polypeptide(L)'
;MNRNPVMPFIIIMVFGIGLMFLLSFKGLGDAKDLAKEKEGGEKTEEKESASASPEDIYKQTCISCHGDAYQGGVGPALKGVGDHLSVDEVKDVITNGRGGMPPGLVEEQNIDAMAEYIHGLK
;
A
#
# COMPACT_ATOMS: atom_id res chain seq x y z
N MET A 1 -51.51 17.82 27.44
CA MET A 1 -50.75 16.75 26.76
C MET A 1 -50.21 17.33 25.46
N ASN A 2 -49.06 18.01 25.50
CA ASN A 2 -48.49 18.68 24.32
C ASN A 2 -47.43 17.77 23.70
N ARG A 3 -47.86 16.77 22.93
CA ARG A 3 -46.96 15.89 22.16
C ARG A 3 -46.55 16.66 20.90
N ASN A 4 -45.41 17.36 20.96
CA ASN A 4 -44.91 18.14 19.83
C ASN A 4 -44.63 17.18 18.64
N PRO A 5 -45.27 17.35 17.48
CA PRO A 5 -45.14 16.40 16.35
C PRO A 5 -43.71 16.31 15.80
N VAL A 6 -42.82 17.20 16.23
CA VAL A 6 -41.39 17.23 15.89
C VAL A 6 -40.53 16.28 16.74
N MET A 7 -40.98 15.89 17.94
CA MET A 7 -40.26 14.96 18.84
C MET A 7 -39.86 13.63 18.19
N PRO A 8 -40.73 12.91 17.44
CA PRO A 8 -40.31 11.67 16.77
C PRO A 8 -39.23 11.90 15.71
N PHE A 9 -39.24 13.05 15.02
CA PHE A 9 -38.23 13.37 14.00
C PHE A 9 -36.86 13.65 14.60
N ILE A 10 -36.80 14.36 15.73
CA ILE A 10 -35.54 14.63 16.44
C ILE A 10 -34.92 13.33 16.98
N ILE A 11 -35.74 12.41 17.48
CA ILE A 11 -35.27 11.10 17.98
C ILE A 11 -34.63 10.29 16.84
N ILE A 12 -35.27 10.22 15.66
CA ILE A 12 -34.73 9.51 14.50
C ILE A 12 -33.42 10.14 14.02
N MET A 13 -33.32 11.47 14.01
CA MET A 13 -32.11 12.19 13.58
C MET A 13 -30.93 11.90 14.52
N VAL A 14 -31.14 11.93 15.83
CA VAL A 14 -30.09 11.64 16.83
C VAL A 14 -29.67 10.17 16.75
N PHE A 15 -30.63 9.26 16.55
CA PHE A 15 -30.33 7.83 16.42
C PHE A 15 -29.53 7.54 15.14
N GLY A 16 -29.87 8.18 14.02
CA GLY A 16 -29.16 8.05 12.74
C GLY A 16 -27.73 8.60 12.80
N ILE A 17 -27.53 9.75 13.42
CA ILE A 17 -26.19 10.32 13.62
C ILE A 17 -25.37 9.43 14.56
N GLY A 18 -25.96 8.91 15.63
CA GLY A 18 -25.31 7.96 16.54
C GLY A 18 -24.87 6.66 15.84
N LEU A 19 -25.71 6.12 14.97
CA LEU A 19 -25.40 4.91 14.19
C LEU A 19 -24.26 5.13 13.19
N MET A 20 -24.21 6.31 12.56
CA MET A 20 -23.12 6.72 11.68
C MET A 20 -21.79 6.80 12.43
N PHE A 21 -21.75 7.47 13.58
CA PHE A 21 -20.52 7.55 14.39
C PHE A 21 -20.08 6.18 14.92
N LEU A 22 -21.02 5.31 15.31
CA LEU A 22 -20.72 3.96 15.80
C LEU A 22 -20.15 3.07 14.69
N LEU A 23 -20.70 3.16 13.47
CA LEU A 23 -20.16 2.48 12.29
C LEU A 23 -18.78 3.04 11.87
N SER A 24 -18.53 4.35 12.01
CA SER A 24 -17.20 4.92 11.76
C SER A 24 -16.13 4.41 12.73
N PHE A 25 -16.44 4.26 14.03
CA PHE A 25 -15.50 3.70 15.00
C PHE A 25 -15.27 2.19 14.80
N LYS A 26 -16.31 1.43 14.45
CA LYS A 26 -16.19 0.00 14.16
C LYS A 26 -15.49 -0.27 12.81
N GLY A 27 -15.68 0.59 11.81
CA GLY A 27 -14.97 0.51 10.53
C GLY A 27 -13.47 0.74 10.64
N LEU A 28 -13.01 1.59 11.58
CA LEU A 28 -11.59 1.82 11.82
C LEU A 28 -10.90 0.67 12.60
N GLY A 29 -11.68 -0.08 13.40
CA GLY A 29 -11.20 -1.29 14.08
C GLY A 29 -11.17 -2.52 13.16
N ASP A 30 -12.23 -2.75 12.37
CA ASP A 30 -12.34 -3.91 11.49
C ASP A 30 -11.46 -3.79 10.21
N ALA A 31 -10.94 -2.60 9.87
CA ALA A 31 -9.96 -2.43 8.79
C ALA A 31 -8.63 -3.18 9.06
N LYS A 32 -8.27 -3.37 10.33
CA LYS A 32 -7.10 -4.15 10.74
C LYS A 32 -7.32 -5.66 10.68
N ASP A 33 -8.56 -6.12 10.91
CA ASP A 33 -8.90 -7.55 10.88
C ASP A 33 -9.28 -8.05 9.47
N LEU A 34 -9.86 -7.21 8.61
CA LEU A 34 -10.17 -7.57 7.21
C LEU A 34 -8.91 -7.72 6.33
N ALA A 35 -7.78 -7.14 6.74
CA ALA A 35 -6.49 -7.34 6.08
C ALA A 35 -5.80 -8.67 6.47
N LYS A 36 -6.43 -9.49 7.33
CA LYS A 36 -5.81 -10.69 7.94
C LYS A 36 -6.35 -12.02 7.43
N GLU A 37 -7.49 -12.06 6.72
CA GLU A 37 -8.11 -13.32 6.27
C GLU A 37 -8.02 -13.62 4.76
N LYS A 38 -7.28 -12.82 3.98
CA LYS A 38 -6.90 -13.19 2.61
C LYS A 38 -5.41 -13.53 2.60
N GLU A 39 -5.14 -14.79 2.89
CA GLU A 39 -3.87 -15.53 2.76
C GLU A 39 -3.00 -15.04 1.58
N GLY A 40 -1.68 -14.89 1.67
CA GLY A 40 -0.73 -15.15 2.73
C GLY A 40 0.67 -14.73 2.27
N GLY A 41 1.55 -14.42 3.22
CA GLY A 41 2.95 -14.05 2.95
C GLY A 41 3.41 -12.89 3.81
N GLU A 42 3.80 -13.21 5.05
CA GLU A 42 4.82 -12.52 5.85
C GLU A 42 4.81 -10.97 5.79
N LYS A 43 3.96 -10.36 6.63
CA LYS A 43 4.10 -8.93 6.98
C LYS A 43 5.19 -8.77 8.02
N THR A 44 6.39 -8.39 7.58
CA THR A 44 7.28 -7.59 8.44
C THR A 44 6.67 -6.20 8.59
N GLU A 45 6.71 -5.73 9.82
CA GLU A 45 6.04 -4.57 10.40
C GLU A 45 6.14 -3.27 9.57
N GLU A 46 4.95 -2.78 9.22
CA GLU A 46 4.49 -1.40 9.36
C GLU A 46 5.53 -0.39 9.91
N LYS A 47 6.25 0.27 9.00
CA LYS A 47 6.77 1.62 9.26
C LYS A 47 5.95 2.61 8.48
N GLU A 48 4.88 3.05 9.12
CA GLU A 48 3.99 4.14 8.72
C GLU A 48 4.80 5.44 8.64
N SER A 49 5.42 5.69 7.49
CA SER A 49 5.74 7.03 7.01
C SER A 49 4.76 7.33 5.87
N ALA A 50 4.28 8.57 5.79
CA ALA A 50 3.33 9.06 4.79
C ALA A 50 3.92 9.11 3.37
N SER A 51 4.49 8.00 2.93
CA SER A 51 5.18 7.84 1.66
C SER A 51 4.35 6.94 0.74
N ALA A 52 4.38 7.19 -0.57
CA ALA A 52 3.54 6.49 -1.53
C ALA A 52 3.77 4.97 -1.48
N SER A 53 2.71 4.17 -1.71
CA SER A 53 2.84 2.72 -1.65
C SER A 53 3.85 2.23 -2.70
N PRO A 54 4.70 1.24 -2.39
CA PRO A 54 5.63 0.66 -3.35
C PRO A 54 4.92 0.13 -4.61
N GLU A 55 3.72 -0.43 -4.45
CA GLU A 55 2.92 -0.89 -5.60
C GLU A 55 2.51 0.25 -6.53
N ASP A 56 2.16 1.42 -6.00
CA ASP A 56 1.74 2.56 -6.81
C ASP A 56 2.92 3.16 -7.56
N ILE A 57 4.06 3.32 -6.90
CA ILE A 57 5.29 3.79 -7.56
C ILE A 57 5.70 2.79 -8.66
N TYR A 58 5.59 1.49 -8.41
CA TYR A 58 5.87 0.46 -9.41
C TYR A 58 5.00 0.63 -10.67
N LYS A 59 3.69 0.80 -10.47
CA LYS A 59 2.73 0.99 -11.57
C LYS A 59 2.94 2.31 -12.31
N GLN A 60 3.43 3.35 -11.65
CA GLN A 60 3.65 4.64 -12.28
C GLN A 60 4.95 4.69 -13.08
N THR A 61 6.02 4.06 -12.55
CA THR A 61 7.38 4.30 -13.05
C THR A 61 8.06 3.05 -13.60
N CYS A 62 7.82 1.88 -13.02
CA CYS A 62 8.62 0.67 -13.28
C CYS A 62 7.97 -0.28 -14.30
N ILE A 63 6.63 -0.29 -14.36
CA ILE A 63 5.83 -1.21 -15.18
C ILE A 63 6.16 -1.16 -16.67
N SER A 64 6.55 0.02 -17.18
CA SER A 64 6.85 0.23 -18.59
C SER A 64 8.06 -0.57 -19.07
N CYS A 65 8.98 -0.87 -18.16
CA CYS A 65 10.20 -1.62 -18.46
C CYS A 65 10.16 -3.05 -17.92
N HIS A 66 9.62 -3.25 -16.72
CA HIS A 66 9.65 -4.53 -16.00
C HIS A 66 8.35 -5.34 -16.07
N GLY A 67 7.32 -4.81 -16.74
CA GLY A 67 6.05 -5.50 -16.99
C GLY A 67 5.05 -5.40 -15.85
N ASP A 68 3.78 -5.65 -16.15
CA ASP A 68 2.65 -5.60 -15.21
C ASP A 68 2.70 -6.68 -14.13
N ALA A 69 3.34 -7.80 -14.43
CA ALA A 69 3.49 -8.94 -13.55
C ALA A 69 4.97 -9.22 -13.21
N TYR A 70 5.83 -8.19 -13.25
CA TYR A 70 7.27 -8.29 -12.91
C TYR A 70 8.05 -9.27 -13.80
N GLN A 71 7.47 -9.67 -14.92
CA GLN A 71 7.98 -10.69 -15.83
C GLN A 71 9.13 -10.18 -16.71
N GLY A 72 9.40 -8.88 -16.67
CA GLY A 72 10.36 -8.23 -17.54
C GLY A 72 9.77 -7.87 -18.91
N GLY A 73 10.57 -7.18 -19.70
CA GLY A 73 10.24 -6.74 -21.04
C GLY A 73 11.42 -6.01 -21.65
N VAL A 74 11.48 -4.70 -21.41
CA VAL A 74 12.67 -3.88 -21.74
C VAL A 74 13.77 -4.10 -20.70
N GLY A 75 13.37 -4.13 -19.43
CA GLY A 75 14.21 -4.52 -18.31
C GLY A 75 14.09 -6.02 -18.02
N PRO A 76 15.01 -6.58 -17.22
CA PRO A 76 14.93 -7.97 -16.77
C PRO A 76 13.70 -8.23 -15.90
N ALA A 77 13.34 -9.50 -15.72
CA ALA A 77 12.33 -9.90 -14.75
C ALA A 77 12.75 -9.51 -13.32
N LEU A 78 11.80 -9.03 -12.53
CA LEU A 78 12.02 -8.69 -11.12
C LEU A 78 11.59 -9.82 -10.16
N LYS A 79 10.86 -10.82 -10.67
CA LYS A 79 10.56 -12.04 -9.90
C LYS A 79 11.84 -12.81 -9.59
N GLY A 80 12.01 -13.19 -8.33
CA GLY A 80 13.19 -13.91 -7.85
C GLY A 80 14.44 -13.03 -7.72
N VAL A 81 14.32 -11.69 -7.80
CA VAL A 81 15.47 -10.79 -7.60
C VAL A 81 16.08 -10.98 -6.21
N GLY A 82 15.27 -11.25 -5.18
CA GLY A 82 15.76 -11.52 -3.83
C GLY A 82 16.62 -12.78 -3.70
N ASP A 83 16.57 -13.70 -4.67
CA ASP A 83 17.44 -14.89 -4.67
C ASP A 83 18.85 -14.58 -5.22
N HIS A 84 19.02 -13.42 -5.87
CA HIS A 84 20.23 -13.03 -6.58
C HIS A 84 20.89 -11.76 -6.03
N LEU A 85 20.09 -10.87 -5.46
CA LEU A 85 20.51 -9.56 -4.97
C LEU A 85 19.97 -9.37 -3.56
N SER A 86 20.81 -8.87 -2.68
CA SER A 86 20.39 -8.39 -1.36
C SER A 86 19.58 -7.11 -1.46
N VAL A 87 18.79 -6.79 -0.42
CA VAL A 87 18.00 -5.55 -0.35
C VAL A 87 18.88 -4.30 -0.58
N ASP A 88 20.10 -4.28 -0.03
CA ASP A 88 21.04 -3.16 -0.19
C ASP A 88 21.50 -3.00 -1.66
N GLU A 89 21.73 -4.11 -2.36
CA GLU A 89 22.09 -4.07 -3.78
C GLU A 89 20.90 -3.63 -4.65
N VAL A 90 19.68 -4.05 -4.30
CA VAL A 90 18.46 -3.57 -4.98
C VAL A 90 18.29 -2.07 -4.78
N LYS A 91 18.51 -1.58 -3.55
CA LYS A 91 18.50 -0.14 -3.23
C LYS A 91 19.54 0.63 -4.05
N ASP A 92 20.75 0.12 -4.16
CA ASP A 92 21.81 0.73 -4.96
C ASP A 92 21.39 0.85 -6.43
N VAL A 93 20.81 -0.22 -6.99
CA VAL A 93 20.31 -0.23 -8.38
C VAL A 93 19.15 0.75 -8.58
N ILE A 94 18.21 0.87 -7.62
CA ILE A 94 17.12 1.85 -7.72
C ILE A 94 17.64 3.28 -7.65
N THR A 95 18.64 3.53 -6.80
CA THR A 95 19.20 4.87 -6.58
C THR A 95 20.06 5.31 -7.76
N ASN A 96 21.02 4.47 -8.15
CA ASN A 96 22.06 4.80 -9.12
C ASN A 96 21.73 4.34 -10.55
N GLY A 97 20.68 3.53 -10.71
CA GLY A 97 20.40 2.86 -11.97
C GLY A 97 21.40 1.73 -12.25
N ARG A 98 21.13 0.94 -13.30
CA ARG A 98 22.04 -0.13 -13.75
C ARG A 98 21.89 -0.38 -15.23
N GLY A 99 23.00 -0.28 -15.96
CA GLY A 99 23.02 -0.50 -17.41
C GLY A 99 22.10 0.49 -18.13
N GLY A 100 20.96 -0.01 -18.61
CA GLY A 100 19.93 0.80 -19.28
C GLY A 100 18.86 1.40 -18.35
N MET A 101 18.85 1.04 -17.06
CA MET A 101 17.91 1.61 -16.08
C MET A 101 18.45 2.96 -15.59
N PRO A 102 17.71 4.07 -15.79
CA PRO A 102 18.13 5.39 -15.32
C PRO A 102 17.98 5.53 -13.80
N PRO A 103 18.80 6.38 -13.15
CA PRO A 103 18.66 6.72 -11.74
C PRO A 103 17.49 7.66 -11.47
N GLY A 104 17.14 7.83 -10.19
CA GLY A 104 16.20 8.88 -9.74
C GLY A 104 14.73 8.62 -10.09
N LEU A 105 14.37 7.36 -10.32
CA LEU A 105 12.98 6.95 -10.60
C LEU A 105 12.08 6.93 -9.36
N VAL A 106 12.69 6.88 -8.17
CA VAL A 106 12.02 6.80 -6.88
C VAL A 106 12.62 7.88 -5.98
N GLU A 107 11.78 8.60 -5.25
CA GLU A 107 12.24 9.57 -4.26
C GLU A 107 13.03 8.87 -3.14
N GLU A 108 14.08 9.50 -2.62
CA GLU A 108 14.99 8.89 -1.63
C GLU A 108 14.27 8.27 -0.42
N GLN A 109 13.21 8.91 0.06
CA GLN A 109 12.38 8.44 1.18
C GLN A 109 11.60 7.15 0.90
N ASN A 110 11.42 6.79 -0.38
CA ASN A 110 10.68 5.61 -0.82
C ASN A 110 11.60 4.47 -1.28
N ILE A 111 12.92 4.72 -1.41
CA ILE A 111 13.86 3.74 -1.96
C ILE A 111 13.93 2.49 -1.09
N ASP A 112 13.99 2.66 0.24
CA ASP A 112 14.09 1.53 1.17
C ASP A 112 12.87 0.60 1.05
N ALA A 113 11.67 1.18 1.12
CA ALA A 113 10.42 0.43 0.98
C ALA A 113 10.30 -0.23 -0.41
N MET A 114 10.79 0.43 -1.46
CA MET A 114 10.80 -0.14 -2.81
C MET A 114 11.77 -1.31 -2.93
N ALA A 115 12.95 -1.21 -2.33
CA ALA A 115 13.95 -2.26 -2.36
C ALA A 115 13.46 -3.52 -1.64
N GLU A 116 12.87 -3.35 -0.45
CA GLU A 116 12.24 -4.45 0.29
C GLU A 116 11.08 -5.08 -0.49
N TYR A 117 10.23 -4.25 -1.11
CA TYR A 117 9.12 -4.72 -1.94
C TYR A 117 9.61 -5.58 -3.11
N ILE A 118 10.58 -5.10 -3.89
CA ILE A 118 11.13 -5.82 -5.05
C ILE A 118 11.85 -7.10 -4.61
N HIS A 119 12.62 -7.05 -3.52
CA HIS A 119 13.31 -8.21 -2.97
C HIS A 119 12.32 -9.31 -2.54
N GLY A 120 11.12 -8.95 -2.06
CA GLY A 120 10.06 -9.89 -1.70
C GLY A 120 9.34 -10.57 -2.88
N LEU A 121 9.59 -10.14 -4.13
CA LEU A 121 8.94 -10.69 -5.31
C LEU A 121 9.48 -12.08 -5.67
N LYS A 122 8.59 -13.07 -5.68
CA LYS A 122 8.87 -14.46 -6.08
C LYS A 122 8.36 -14.76 -7.49
#